data_AF-C8YM41-F1
#
_entry.id   AF-C8YM41-F1
#
_cell.length_a   1.000
_cell.length_b   1.000
_cell.length_c   1.000
_cell.angle_alpha   90.00
_cell.angle_beta   90.00
_cell.angle_gamma   90.00
#
_symmetry.space_group_name_H-M   'P 1'
#
loop_
_entity.id
_entity.type
_entity.pdbx_description
1 polymer ?
#
loop_
_entity_poly.entity_id
_entity_poly.type
_entity_poly.pdbx_seq_one_letter_code
_entity_poly.pdbx_strand_id
1 'polypeptide(L)'
;GKDIVQFAKTLGISHSEIDKKICDGSYAKGRSDRSDNQSITDYGFTGEAASAKTAQCNGLLNTSAGQGNFSLSKFVSRTKVVEGKNWPTGHINNSTKIEPVGGTNGNAKAVAGDLTKLTSDEKTIVA
;
A
#
# COMPACT_ATOMS: atom_id res chain seq x y z
N GLY A 1 8.21 8.48 7.92
CA GLY A 1 8.12 7.04 8.25
C GLY A 1 7.39 6.84 9.56
N LYS A 2 7.95 7.35 10.66
CA LYS A 2 7.35 7.23 12.01
C LYS A 2 5.88 7.67 12.08
N ASP A 3 5.53 8.79 11.46
CA ASP A 3 4.17 9.34 11.54
C ASP A 3 3.14 8.43 10.87
N ILE A 4 3.41 7.95 9.65
CA ILE A 4 2.50 7.03 8.95
C ILE A 4 2.38 5.68 9.67
N VAL A 5 3.46 5.22 10.33
CA VAL A 5 3.42 3.99 11.13
C VAL A 5 2.47 4.15 12.32
N GLN A 6 2.60 5.26 13.05
CA GLN A 6 1.74 5.52 14.20
C GLN A 6 0.29 5.75 13.78
N PHE A 7 0.07 6.52 12.71
CA PHE A 7 -1.24 6.77 12.12
C PHE A 7 -1.93 5.45 11.73
N ALA A 8 -1.25 4.59 10.96
CA ALA A 8 -1.78 3.31 10.54
C ALA A 8 -2.10 2.39 11.73
N LYS A 9 -1.24 2.38 12.76
CA LYS A 9 -1.47 1.59 13.98
C LYS A 9 -2.73 2.06 14.73
N THR A 10 -2.88 3.36 14.94
CA THR A 10 -4.07 3.93 15.60
C THR A 10 -5.32 3.64 14.79
N LEU A 11 -5.28 3.90 13.47
CA LEU A 11 -6.42 3.71 12.59
C LEU A 11 -6.88 2.26 12.55
N GLY A 12 -5.94 1.31 12.46
CA GLY A 12 -6.25 -0.12 12.46
C GLY A 12 -6.88 -0.64 13.77
N ILE A 13 -6.64 0.03 14.90
CA ILE A 13 -7.23 -0.35 16.21
C ILE A 13 -8.60 0.30 16.40
N SER A 14 -8.70 1.61 16.15
CA SER A 14 -9.87 2.40 16.52
C SER A 14 -10.91 2.52 15.40
N HIS A 15 -10.48 2.40 14.14
CA HIS A 15 -11.29 2.66 12.96
C HIS A 15 -10.95 1.68 11.83
N SER A 16 -11.06 0.38 12.11
CA SER A 16 -10.69 -0.70 11.16
C SER A 16 -11.39 -0.58 9.80
N GLU A 17 -12.62 -0.06 9.77
CA GLU A 17 -13.35 0.13 8.52
C GLU A 17 -12.78 1.26 7.65
N ILE A 18 -12.13 2.25 8.24
CA ILE A 18 -11.38 3.29 7.51
C ILE A 18 -10.00 2.73 7.10
N ASP A 19 -9.33 1.99 7.99
CA ASP A 19 -8.04 1.35 7.70
C ASP A 19 -8.10 0.47 6.44
N LYS A 20 -9.18 -0.31 6.29
CA LYS A 20 -9.43 -1.19 5.13
C LYS A 20 -9.70 -0.44 3.81
N LYS A 21 -10.00 0.86 3.85
CA LYS A 21 -10.24 1.67 2.64
C LYS A 21 -8.96 2.25 2.04
N ILE A 22 -7.85 2.18 2.77
CA ILE A 22 -6.57 2.79 2.38
C ILE A 22 -5.59 1.67 2.04
N CYS A 23 -4.91 1.79 0.89
CA CYS A 23 -4.03 0.75 0.37
C CYS A 23 -4.75 -0.60 0.14
N ASP A 24 -5.99 -0.57 -0.32
CA ASP A 24 -6.74 -1.75 -0.78
C ASP A 24 -7.20 -1.57 -2.24
N GLY A 25 -6.34 -0.99 -3.07
CA GLY A 25 -6.63 -0.64 -4.47
C GLY A 25 -5.70 -1.30 -5.48
N SER A 26 -6.03 -1.14 -6.76
CA SER A 26 -5.28 -1.68 -7.91
C SER A 26 -4.89 -0.64 -8.95
N TYR A 27 -4.97 0.66 -8.62
CA TYR A 27 -4.77 1.75 -9.58
C TYR A 27 -3.33 2.26 -9.66
N ALA A 28 -2.47 1.89 -8.70
CA ALA A 28 -1.03 2.16 -8.81
C ALA A 28 -0.35 1.00 -9.54
N LYS A 29 0.77 1.28 -10.19
CA LYS A 29 1.58 0.25 -10.86
C LYS A 29 2.33 -0.57 -9.81
N GLY A 30 2.00 -1.85 -9.66
CA GLY A 30 2.59 -2.77 -8.67
C GLY A 30 3.73 -3.64 -9.20
N ARG A 31 3.93 -3.68 -10.52
CA ARG A 31 5.00 -4.44 -11.20
C ARG A 31 5.53 -3.70 -12.43
N SER A 32 6.79 -3.91 -12.81
CA SER A 32 7.45 -3.19 -13.90
C SER A 32 7.37 -3.89 -15.26
N ASP A 33 7.31 -5.22 -15.26
CA ASP A 33 7.41 -6.08 -16.43
C ASP A 33 6.10 -6.23 -17.22
N ARG A 34 5.00 -5.66 -16.69
CA ARG A 34 3.68 -5.61 -17.32
C ARG A 34 3.02 -4.25 -17.11
N SER A 35 1.99 -3.97 -17.88
CA SER A 35 1.15 -2.78 -17.74
C SER A 35 0.11 -2.90 -16.62
N ASP A 36 -0.31 -4.13 -16.30
CA ASP A 36 -1.26 -4.45 -15.25
C ASP A 36 -0.58 -4.99 -13.98
N ASN A 37 -1.39 -5.23 -12.95
CA ASN A 37 -0.95 -5.83 -11.69
C ASN A 37 -1.27 -7.33 -11.63
N GLN A 38 -1.30 -8.03 -12.77
CA GLN A 38 -1.58 -9.46 -12.81
C GLN A 38 -0.69 -10.20 -11.79
N SER A 39 -1.28 -11.13 -11.04
CA SER A 39 -0.58 -11.94 -10.02
C SER A 39 -0.03 -11.19 -8.79
N ILE A 40 -0.24 -9.88 -8.64
CA ILE A 40 0.17 -9.16 -7.42
C ILE A 40 -0.94 -9.29 -6.37
N THR A 41 -0.82 -10.28 -5.50
CA THR A 41 -1.89 -10.67 -4.56
C THR A 41 -1.60 -10.32 -3.11
N ASP A 42 -0.43 -9.76 -2.78
CA ASP A 42 -0.12 -9.31 -1.42
C ASP A 42 0.94 -8.19 -1.39
N TYR A 43 1.16 -7.64 -0.20
CA TYR A 43 2.26 -6.73 0.08
C TYR A 43 3.50 -7.47 0.57
N GLY A 44 4.66 -6.95 0.18
CA GLY A 44 5.98 -7.41 0.60
C GLY A 44 6.95 -6.24 0.68
N PHE A 45 8.24 -6.51 0.82
CA PHE A 45 9.25 -5.47 1.02
C PHE A 45 10.39 -5.54 -0.01
N THR A 46 11.10 -4.43 -0.18
CA THR A 46 12.26 -4.32 -1.09
C THR A 46 13.31 -5.40 -0.81
N GLY A 47 13.77 -6.06 -1.87
CA GLY A 47 14.73 -7.17 -1.82
C GLY A 47 14.07 -8.53 -1.55
N GLU A 48 12.77 -8.59 -1.27
CA GLU A 48 12.05 -9.85 -1.12
C GLU A 48 11.96 -10.58 -2.47
N ALA A 49 12.41 -11.84 -2.49
CA ALA A 49 12.17 -12.77 -3.59
C ALA A 49 10.70 -13.23 -3.53
N ALA A 50 9.80 -12.41 -4.07
CA ALA A 50 8.38 -12.69 -4.09
C ALA A 50 7.80 -12.28 -5.44
N SER A 51 7.42 -13.25 -6.27
CA SER A 51 6.91 -13.02 -7.63
C SER A 51 5.47 -12.47 -7.66
N ALA A 52 4.73 -12.58 -6.55
CA ALA A 52 3.32 -12.22 -6.45
C ALA A 52 3.04 -11.04 -5.48
N LYS A 53 4.07 -10.26 -5.14
CA LYS A 53 3.96 -9.19 -4.13
C LYS A 53 4.49 -7.86 -4.63
N THR A 54 4.03 -6.79 -3.99
CA THR A 54 4.52 -5.43 -4.25
C THR A 54 4.77 -4.69 -2.93
N ALA A 55 5.60 -3.65 -2.97
CA ALA A 55 5.70 -2.68 -1.88
C ALA A 55 5.07 -1.32 -2.28
N GLN A 56 4.19 -1.33 -3.27
CA GLN A 56 3.44 -0.18 -3.75
C GLN A 56 2.00 -0.21 -3.23
N CYS A 57 1.62 0.73 -2.39
CA CYS A 57 0.24 0.95 -1.97
C CYS A 57 -0.65 1.14 -3.21
N ASN A 58 -1.80 0.47 -3.22
CA ASN A 58 -2.72 0.36 -4.34
C ASN A 58 -2.14 -0.31 -5.61
N GLY A 59 -1.03 -1.02 -5.49
CA GLY A 59 -0.39 -1.81 -6.56
C GLY A 59 -0.89 -3.25 -6.67
N LEU A 60 -2.05 -3.58 -6.13
CA LEU A 60 -2.57 -4.94 -6.08
C LEU A 60 -3.27 -5.33 -7.39
N LEU A 61 -3.49 -6.63 -7.58
CA LEU A 61 -4.40 -7.18 -8.57
C LEU A 61 -5.82 -6.70 -8.29
N ASN A 62 -6.54 -6.31 -9.34
CA ASN A 62 -7.92 -5.80 -9.24
C ASN A 62 -8.89 -6.78 -8.53
N THR A 63 -8.75 -8.09 -8.74
CA THR A 63 -9.58 -9.11 -8.08
C THR A 63 -9.14 -9.43 -6.66
N SER A 64 -8.01 -8.88 -6.19
CA SER A 64 -7.56 -8.97 -4.80
C SER A 64 -7.85 -7.69 -4.00
N ALA A 65 -7.97 -6.56 -4.69
CA ALA A 65 -8.24 -5.25 -4.12
C ALA A 65 -9.74 -4.99 -3.88
N GLY A 66 -10.05 -4.05 -2.99
CA GLY A 66 -11.39 -3.52 -2.74
C GLY A 66 -12.31 -4.47 -1.98
N GLN A 67 -11.76 -5.52 -1.38
CA GLN A 67 -12.50 -6.54 -0.64
C GLN A 67 -12.34 -6.41 0.88
N GLY A 68 -11.59 -5.41 1.36
CA GLY A 68 -11.26 -5.24 2.77
C GLY A 68 -10.26 -6.27 3.30
N ASN A 69 -9.58 -7.01 2.41
CA ASN A 69 -8.54 -7.99 2.74
C ASN A 69 -7.17 -7.34 2.96
N PHE A 70 -7.04 -6.07 2.56
CA PHE A 70 -5.88 -5.22 2.76
C PHE A 70 -6.28 -3.96 3.53
N SER A 71 -5.26 -3.25 3.98
CA SER A 71 -5.43 -2.03 4.75
C SER A 71 -4.11 -1.27 4.87
N LEU A 72 -4.18 -0.04 5.36
CA LEU A 72 -2.99 0.77 5.59
C LEU A 72 -2.09 0.13 6.65
N SER A 73 -2.64 -0.38 7.75
CA SER A 73 -1.89 -1.07 8.80
C SER A 73 -1.18 -2.31 8.28
N LYS A 74 -1.85 -3.13 7.44
CA LYS A 74 -1.24 -4.30 6.78
C LYS A 74 -0.14 -3.87 5.82
N PHE A 75 -0.37 -2.84 5.01
CA PHE A 75 0.63 -2.27 4.10
C PHE A 75 1.88 -1.82 4.87
N VAL A 76 1.73 -1.01 5.92
CA VAL A 76 2.85 -0.49 6.73
C VAL A 76 3.68 -1.63 7.32
N SER A 77 3.01 -2.66 7.84
CA SER A 77 3.64 -3.83 8.43
C SER A 77 4.38 -4.68 7.39
N ARG A 78 3.70 -5.09 6.32
CA ARG A 78 4.22 -6.00 5.28
C ARG A 78 5.34 -5.38 4.46
N THR A 79 5.29 -4.07 4.22
CA THR A 79 6.30 -3.34 3.44
C THR A 79 7.47 -2.81 4.28
N LYS A 80 7.48 -3.10 5.59
CA LYS A 80 8.55 -2.73 6.53
C LYS A 80 8.80 -1.22 6.61
N VAL A 81 7.75 -0.41 6.61
CA VAL A 81 7.87 1.06 6.79
C VAL A 81 8.48 1.42 8.14
N VAL A 82 8.18 0.62 9.17
CA VAL A 82 8.78 0.78 10.51
C VAL A 82 10.31 0.62 10.50
N GLU A 83 10.86 -0.14 9.55
CA GLU A 83 12.30 -0.33 9.35
C GLU A 83 12.90 0.72 8.39
N GLY A 84 12.16 1.78 8.06
CA GLY A 84 12.61 2.84 7.14
C GLY A 84 12.60 2.43 5.66
N LYS A 85 11.88 1.36 5.29
CA LYS A 85 11.76 0.90 3.89
C LYS A 85 10.45 1.35 3.27
N ASN A 86 10.39 1.37 1.93
CA ASN A 86 9.16 1.53 1.15
C ASN A 86 8.30 2.76 1.49
N TRP A 87 8.91 3.80 2.03
CA TRP A 87 8.22 5.06 2.31
C TRP A 87 9.18 6.24 2.17
N PRO A 88 8.77 7.37 1.56
CA PRO A 88 7.47 7.62 0.91
C PRO A 88 7.35 7.01 -0.49
N THR A 89 8.47 6.56 -1.06
CA THR A 89 8.53 5.89 -2.36
C THR A 89 8.47 4.37 -2.15
N GLY A 90 7.60 3.71 -2.92
CA GLY A 90 7.48 2.26 -2.93
C GLY A 90 8.43 1.59 -3.90
N HIS A 91 8.48 0.26 -3.82
CA HIS A 91 9.14 -0.59 -4.80
C HIS A 91 8.11 -1.54 -5.42
N ILE A 92 8.36 -1.92 -6.66
CA ILE A 92 7.43 -2.73 -7.44
C ILE A 92 8.07 -4.05 -7.82
N ASN A 93 7.25 -5.03 -8.19
CA ASN A 93 7.70 -6.34 -8.63
C ASN A 93 8.37 -6.30 -10.01
N ASN A 94 9.40 -7.11 -10.26
CA ASN A 94 10.00 -7.27 -11.60
C ASN A 94 9.94 -8.71 -12.12
N SER A 95 8.89 -9.46 -11.76
CA SER A 95 8.72 -10.92 -11.84
C SER A 95 9.54 -11.75 -10.85
N THR A 96 10.72 -11.29 -10.44
CA THR A 96 11.61 -12.10 -9.57
C THR A 96 11.63 -11.59 -8.14
N LYS A 97 11.61 -10.27 -7.97
CA LYS A 97 11.80 -9.57 -6.70
C LYS A 97 11.08 -8.24 -6.66
N ILE A 98 10.86 -7.73 -5.46
CA ILE A 98 10.42 -6.36 -5.23
C ILE A 98 11.68 -5.49 -5.19
N GLU A 99 12.06 -4.83 -6.29
CA GLU A 99 13.33 -4.08 -6.31
C GLU A 99 13.35 -2.82 -7.15
N PRO A 100 12.72 -2.75 -8.33
CA PRO A 100 12.60 -1.47 -9.01
C PRO A 100 11.92 -0.44 -8.13
N VAL A 101 12.51 0.75 -8.06
CA VAL A 101 11.89 1.91 -7.44
C VAL A 101 10.62 2.23 -8.24
N GLY A 102 9.50 2.38 -7.53
CA GLY A 102 8.25 2.83 -8.12
C GLY A 102 8.31 4.32 -8.51
N GLY A 103 7.15 4.91 -8.78
CA GLY A 103 7.08 6.36 -9.00
C GLY A 103 7.52 7.15 -7.76
N THR A 104 8.16 8.30 -7.96
CA THR A 104 8.59 9.18 -6.87
C THR A 104 7.42 9.54 -5.93
N ASN A 105 7.62 9.28 -4.64
CA ASN A 105 6.61 9.41 -3.58
C ASN A 105 5.34 8.58 -3.84
N GLY A 106 5.47 7.46 -4.57
CA GLY A 106 4.34 6.66 -5.04
C GLY A 106 3.43 6.17 -3.93
N ASN A 107 3.97 5.75 -2.78
CA ASN A 107 3.15 5.31 -1.65
C ASN A 107 2.46 6.47 -0.95
N ALA A 108 3.18 7.57 -0.72
CA ALA A 108 2.57 8.78 -0.14
C ALA A 108 1.43 9.33 -1.01
N LYS A 109 1.61 9.37 -2.34
CA LYS A 109 0.56 9.78 -3.29
C LYS A 109 -0.64 8.83 -3.29
N ALA A 110 -0.39 7.51 -3.24
CA ALA A 110 -1.45 6.52 -3.18
C ALA A 110 -2.29 6.67 -1.90
N VAL A 111 -1.63 6.76 -0.73
CA VAL A 111 -2.30 6.99 0.57
C VAL A 111 -3.08 8.29 0.56
N ALA A 112 -2.47 9.40 0.13
CA ALA A 112 -3.17 10.69 0.03
C ALA A 112 -4.39 10.61 -0.88
N GLY A 113 -4.28 9.88 -2.00
CA GLY A 113 -5.39 9.66 -2.93
C GLY A 113 -6.54 8.84 -2.35
N ASP A 114 -6.30 7.94 -1.40
CA ASP A 114 -7.39 7.24 -0.70
C ASP A 114 -8.01 8.12 0.39
N LEU A 115 -7.20 8.88 1.13
CA LEU A 115 -7.70 9.83 2.13
C LEU A 115 -8.67 10.87 1.54
N THR A 116 -8.45 11.31 0.30
CA THR A 116 -9.37 12.24 -0.37
C THR A 116 -10.72 11.61 -0.76
N LYS A 117 -10.81 10.29 -0.87
CA LYS A 117 -12.03 9.56 -1.22
C LYS A 117 -12.89 9.20 -0.01
N LEU A 118 -12.38 9.38 1.20
CA LEU A 118 -13.14 9.19 2.43
C LEU A 118 -14.35 10.14 2.50
N THR A 119 -15.39 9.73 3.22
CA THR A 119 -16.55 10.58 3.51
C THR A 119 -16.13 11.76 4.40
N SER A 120 -17.00 12.78 4.53
CA SER A 120 -16.71 13.93 5.41
C SER A 120 -16.50 13.53 6.87
N ASP A 121 -17.29 12.57 7.38
CA ASP A 121 -17.16 12.07 8.76
C ASP A 121 -15.85 11.30 8.94
N GLU A 122 -15.51 10.44 7.98
CA GLU A 122 -14.25 9.69 7.99
C GLU A 122 -13.04 10.62 7.90
N LYS A 123 -13.13 11.69 7.10
CA LYS A 123 -12.09 12.73 7.02
C LYS A 123 -11.89 13.43 8.36
N THR A 124 -12.95 13.66 9.11
CA THR A 124 -12.88 14.27 10.45
C THR A 124 -12.17 13.35 11.44
N ILE A 125 -12.28 12.04 11.26
CA ILE A 125 -11.60 11.04 12.12
C ILE A 125 -10.10 10.95 11.81
N VAL A 126 -9.70 11.08 10.54
CA VAL A 126 -8.29 10.91 10.12
C VAL A 126 -7.46 12.19 10.07
N ALA A 127 -8.10 13.35 10.20
CA ALA A 127 -7.44 14.66 10.26
C ALA A 127 -6.75 14.88 11.61
#